data_AF-A0A7V2QG99-F1
#
_entry.id   AF-A0A7V2QG99-F1
#
_cell.length_a   1.000
_cell.length_b   1.000
_cell.length_c   1.000
_cell.angle_alpha   90.00
_cell.angle_beta   90.00
_cell.angle_gamma   90.00
#
_symmetry.space_group_name_H-M   'P 1'
#
loop_
_entity.id
_entity.type
_entity.pdbx_description
1 polymer ?
#
loop_
_entity_poly.entity_id
_entity_poly.type
_entity_poly.pdbx_seq_one_letter_code
_entity_poly.pdbx_strand_id
1 'polypeptide(L)'
;MGRGALEALVDRWAKRLGVSVRRIRVQQMRRKWASFSSKGTLTLAQDLLLLSQDLVEYVICHELLHQRFPDHGKGFRAMLSAWLPDWEARERRLMAQVMGKRKPHSV
;
A
#
# COMPACT_ATOMS: atom_id res chain seq x y z
N MET A 1 2.52 12.97 -6.66
CA MET A 1 1.87 13.68 -5.53
C MET A 1 2.90 14.16 -4.50
N GLY A 2 2.59 15.18 -3.71
CA GLY A 2 3.46 15.63 -2.60
C GLY A 2 3.29 14.82 -1.32
N ARG A 3 4.22 14.95 -0.36
CA ARG A 3 4.21 14.20 0.91
C ARG A 3 2.94 14.43 1.74
N GLY A 4 2.46 15.67 1.85
CA GLY A 4 1.23 15.96 2.60
C GLY A 4 -0.01 15.29 1.98
N ALA A 5 -0.08 15.22 0.65
CA ALA A 5 -1.15 14.51 -0.05
C ALA A 5 -1.09 12.99 0.19
N LEU A 6 0.12 12.42 0.24
CA LEU A 6 0.35 11.02 0.58
C LEU A 6 -0.10 10.71 2.01
N GLU A 7 0.28 11.53 2.98
CA GLU A 7 -0.12 11.36 4.39
C GLU A 7 -1.64 11.47 4.55
N ALA A 8 -2.27 12.47 3.92
CA ALA A 8 -3.73 12.59 3.92
C ALA A 8 -4.42 11.38 3.27
N LEU A 9 -3.80 10.75 2.26
CA LEU A 9 -4.33 9.54 1.64
C LEU A 9 -4.24 8.33 2.59
N VAL A 10 -3.13 8.19 3.33
CA VAL A 10 -2.97 7.19 4.39
C VAL A 10 -4.07 7.35 5.44
N ASP A 11 -4.29 8.58 5.93
CA ASP A 11 -5.29 8.84 6.97
C ASP A 11 -6.70 8.49 6.51
N ARG A 12 -7.05 8.82 5.26
CA ARG A 12 -8.35 8.44 4.68
C ARG A 12 -8.53 6.92 4.65
N TRP A 13 -7.54 6.18 4.18
CA TRP A 13 -7.61 4.72 4.09
C TRP A 13 -7.58 4.06 5.46
N ALA A 14 -6.75 4.53 6.38
CA ALA A 14 -6.71 4.09 7.77
C ALA A 14 -8.08 4.24 8.44
N LYS A 15 -8.74 5.40 8.25
CA LYS A 15 -10.10 5.64 8.75
C LYS A 15 -11.13 4.70 8.12
N ARG A 16 -11.12 4.53 6.79
CA ARG A 16 -12.05 3.63 6.08
C ARG A 16 -11.92 2.18 6.54
N LEU A 17 -10.68 1.72 6.73
CA LEU A 17 -10.39 0.35 7.14
C LEU A 17 -10.51 0.13 8.65
N GLY A 18 -10.59 1.20 9.45
CA GLY A 18 -10.56 1.11 10.92
C GLY A 18 -9.20 0.59 11.43
N VAL A 19 -8.11 1.04 10.80
CA VAL A 19 -6.73 0.67 11.12
C VAL A 19 -6.04 1.85 11.80
N SER A 20 -5.37 1.60 12.93
CA SER A 20 -4.60 2.63 13.64
C SER A 20 -3.15 2.70 13.12
N VAL A 21 -2.81 3.77 12.40
CA VAL A 21 -1.43 4.06 11.99
C VAL A 21 -0.81 5.00 13.02
N ARG A 22 0.23 4.54 13.73
CA ARG A 22 0.92 5.33 14.76
C ARG A 22 2.00 6.24 14.20
N ARG A 23 2.62 5.83 13.09
CA ARG A 23 3.72 6.56 12.47
C ARG A 23 3.77 6.27 10.98
N ILE A 24 3.92 7.31 10.18
CA ILE A 24 4.20 7.24 8.74
C ILE A 24 5.69 7.56 8.54
N ARG A 25 6.39 6.74 7.76
CA ARG A 25 7.77 6.98 7.31
C ARG A 25 7.80 6.97 5.80
N VAL A 26 8.39 8.00 5.20
CA VAL A 26 8.66 8.04 3.76
C VAL A 26 10.17 8.00 3.58
N GLN A 27 10.68 6.96 2.93
CA GLN A 27 12.12 6.76 2.77
C GLN A 27 12.48 5.99 1.50
N GLN A 28 13.76 5.98 1.15
CA GLN A 28 14.25 5.15 0.07
C GLN A 28 14.14 3.66 0.41
N MET A 29 13.43 2.91 -0.42
CA MET A 29 13.25 1.45 -0.25
C MET A 29 13.69 0.71 -1.50
N ARG A 30 14.54 -0.31 -1.31
CA ARG A 30 15.11 -1.09 -2.43
C ARG A 30 14.29 -2.30 -2.84
N ARG A 31 13.49 -2.86 -1.91
CA ARG A 31 12.86 -4.18 -2.08
C ARG A 31 11.35 -4.17 -2.07
N LYS A 32 10.69 -3.11 -1.60
CA LYS A 32 9.23 -3.04 -1.44
C LYS A 32 8.76 -1.62 -1.70
N TRP A 33 7.50 -1.50 -2.08
CA TRP A 33 6.82 -0.21 -2.16
C TRP A 33 6.39 0.30 -0.78
N ALA A 34 6.09 -0.60 0.14
CA ALA A 34 5.72 -0.27 1.49
C ALA A 34 5.93 -1.45 2.45
N SER A 35 5.67 -1.20 3.74
CA SER A 35 5.53 -2.23 4.78
C SER A 35 4.76 -1.67 5.96
N PHE A 36 3.86 -2.46 6.55
CA PHE A 36 3.21 -2.13 7.83
C PHE A 36 3.68 -3.03 8.97
N SER A 37 4.18 -2.44 10.05
CA SER A 37 4.63 -3.20 11.22
C SER A 37 3.50 -3.46 12.22
N SER A 38 3.60 -4.55 13.00
CA SER A 38 2.67 -4.84 14.10
C SER A 38 2.61 -3.73 15.17
N LYS A 39 3.66 -2.89 15.26
CA LYS A 39 3.71 -1.71 16.13
C LYS A 39 3.00 -0.48 15.53
N GLY A 40 2.34 -0.62 14.38
CA GLY A 40 1.59 0.46 13.72
C GLY A 40 2.47 1.47 12.97
N THR A 41 3.67 1.09 12.56
CA THR A 41 4.51 1.95 11.70
C THR A 41 4.30 1.57 10.23
N LEU A 42 3.72 2.49 9.45
CA LEU A 42 3.63 2.38 8.00
C LEU A 42 4.87 3.03 7.37
N THR A 43 5.63 2.23 6.64
CA THR A 43 6.79 2.71 5.88
C THR A 43 6.46 2.66 4.40
N LEU A 44 6.68 3.77 3.70
CA LEU A 44 6.33 4.00 2.31
C LEU A 44 7.60 4.36 1.53
N ALA A 45 7.77 3.77 0.35
CA ALA A 45 8.85 4.11 -0.56
C ALA A 45 8.66 5.54 -1.09
N GLN A 46 9.73 6.33 -1.15
CA GLN A 46 9.68 7.71 -1.64
C GLN A 46 9.15 7.81 -3.08
N ASP A 47 9.43 6.81 -3.92
CA ASP A 47 8.99 6.80 -5.32
C ASP A 47 7.46 6.64 -5.47
N LEU A 48 6.73 6.28 -4.41
CA LEU A 48 5.25 6.35 -4.43
C LEU A 48 4.77 7.76 -4.75
N LEU A 49 5.57 8.80 -4.43
CA LEU A 49 5.28 10.18 -4.78
C LEU A 49 5.27 10.41 -6.31
N LEU A 50 5.89 9.53 -7.09
CA LEU A 50 5.95 9.62 -8.55
C LEU A 50 4.85 8.81 -9.25
N LEU A 51 4.13 7.95 -8.51
CA LEU A 51 3.06 7.14 -9.07
C LEU A 51 1.74 7.91 -9.16
N SER A 52 0.84 7.42 -10.02
CA SER A 52 -0.54 7.86 -10.05
C SER A 52 -1.24 7.51 -8.73
N GLN A 53 -2.21 8.35 -8.33
CA GLN A 53 -2.86 8.23 -7.03
C GLN A 53 -3.51 6.85 -6.81
N ASP A 54 -4.13 6.28 -7.85
CA ASP A 54 -4.80 4.97 -7.78
C ASP A 54 -3.84 3.82 -7.43
N LEU A 55 -2.60 3.87 -7.91
CA LEU A 55 -1.55 2.89 -7.56
C LEU A 55 -1.05 3.09 -6.12
N VAL A 56 -0.93 4.34 -5.67
CA VAL A 56 -0.59 4.65 -4.28
C VAL A 56 -1.68 4.16 -3.33
N GLU A 57 -2.95 4.35 -3.67
CA GLU A 57 -4.08 3.82 -2.92
C GLU A 57 -4.06 2.31 -2.79
N TYR A 58 -3.73 1.62 -3.89
CA TYR A 58 -3.57 0.17 -3.89
C TYR A 58 -2.50 -0.28 -2.89
N VAL A 59 -1.31 0.34 -2.92
CA VAL A 59 -0.21 0.01 -1.99
C VAL A 59 -0.61 0.29 -0.54
N ILE A 60 -1.24 1.44 -0.25
CA ILE A 60 -1.68 1.77 1.11
C ILE A 60 -2.74 0.79 1.60
N CYS A 61 -3.78 0.53 0.80
CA CYS A 61 -4.85 -0.39 1.16
C CYS A 61 -4.30 -1.79 1.46
N HIS A 62 -3.44 -2.31 0.57
CA HIS A 62 -2.79 -3.61 0.71
C HIS A 62 -2.05 -3.74 2.05
N GLU A 63 -1.18 -2.77 2.38
CA GLU A 63 -0.39 -2.82 3.61
C GLU A 63 -1.23 -2.68 4.88
N LEU A 64 -2.28 -1.86 4.85
CA LEU A 64 -3.16 -1.70 6.01
C LEU A 64 -4.01 -2.95 6.26
N LEU A 65 -4.40 -3.68 5.20
CA LEU A 65 -5.10 -4.96 5.33
C LEU A 65 -4.26 -6.03 6.03
N HIS A 66 -2.93 -5.96 5.94
CA HIS A 66 -2.04 -6.86 6.68
C HIS A 66 -2.16 -6.77 8.20
N GLN A 67 -2.82 -5.74 8.74
CA GLN A 67 -3.15 -5.72 10.16
C GLN A 67 -4.09 -6.86 10.58
N ARG A 68 -5.04 -7.23 9.71
CA ARG A 68 -6.06 -8.25 9.99
C ARG A 68 -5.82 -9.56 9.24
N PHE A 69 -5.11 -9.49 8.12
CA PHE A 69 -4.89 -10.60 7.21
C PHE A 69 -3.38 -10.76 6.98
N PRO A 70 -2.70 -11.63 7.74
CA PRO A 70 -1.23 -11.75 7.69
C PRO A 70 -0.72 -12.31 6.36
N ASP A 71 -1.58 -12.97 5.58
CA ASP A 71 -1.30 -13.54 4.27
C ASP A 71 -2.31 -13.08 3.20
N HIS A 72 -1.98 -13.34 1.93
CA HIS A 72 -2.78 -12.99 0.74
C HIS A 72 -3.85 -14.02 0.39
N GLY A 73 -4.35 -14.76 1.39
CA GLY A 73 -5.38 -15.78 1.24
C GLY A 73 -6.75 -15.23 0.84
N LYS A 74 -7.76 -16.11 0.83
CA LYS A 74 -9.12 -15.77 0.38
C LYS A 74 -9.71 -14.56 1.10
N GLY A 75 -9.52 -14.46 2.42
CA GLY A 75 -10.02 -13.34 3.23
C GLY A 75 -9.39 -12.00 2.83
N PHE A 76 -8.08 -11.98 2.61
CA PHE A 76 -7.37 -10.79 2.14
C PHE A 76 -7.90 -10.33 0.78
N ARG A 77 -7.96 -11.25 -0.19
CA ARG A 77 -8.42 -10.94 -1.56
C ARG A 77 -9.87 -10.48 -1.57
N ALA A 78 -10.75 -11.11 -0.78
CA ALA A 78 -12.14 -10.70 -0.66
C ALA A 78 -12.26 -9.27 -0.12
N MET A 79 -11.49 -8.93 0.92
CA MET A 79 -11.49 -7.58 1.48
C MET A 79 -10.90 -6.56 0.51
N LEU A 80 -9.81 -6.91 -0.17
CA LEU A 80 -9.19 -6.04 -1.17
C LEU A 80 -10.15 -5.76 -2.33
N SER A 81 -10.84 -6.78 -2.85
CA SER A 81 -11.89 -6.64 -3.88
C SER A 81 -13.07 -5.80 -3.40
N ALA A 82 -13.46 -5.87 -2.13
CA ALA A 82 -14.55 -5.07 -1.59
C ALA A 82 -14.21 -3.57 -1.57
N TRP A 83 -12.96 -3.21 -1.30
CA TRP A 83 -12.52 -1.82 -1.23
C TRP A 83 -11.99 -1.26 -2.56
N LEU A 84 -11.39 -2.12 -3.37
CA LEU A 84 -10.74 -1.81 -4.65
C LEU A 84 -11.10 -2.91 -5.67
N PRO A 85 -12.30 -2.87 -6.29
CA PRO A 85 -12.73 -3.91 -7.22
C PRO A 85 -11.80 -4.12 -8.42
N ASP A 86 -11.00 -3.11 -8.76
CA ASP A 86 -10.02 -3.11 -9.85
C ASP A 86 -8.57 -3.39 -9.39
N TRP A 87 -8.37 -3.91 -8.17
CA TRP A 87 -7.03 -4.08 -7.58
C TRP A 87 -6.08 -4.91 -8.42
N GLU A 88 -6.55 -5.95 -9.12
CA GLU A 88 -5.72 -6.77 -9.99
C GLU A 88 -5.18 -5.96 -11.19
N ALA A 89 -5.96 -5.01 -11.71
CA ALA A 89 -5.51 -4.13 -12.77
C ALA A 89 -4.50 -3.09 -12.26
N ARG A 90 -4.68 -2.60 -11.02
CA ARG A 90 -3.71 -1.72 -10.35
C ARG A 90 -2.39 -2.45 -10.07
N GLU A 91 -2.48 -3.67 -9.58
CA GLU A 91 -1.33 -4.54 -9.35
C GLU A 91 -0.53 -4.74 -10.64
N ARG A 92 -1.17 -5.18 -11.73
CA ARG A 92 -0.49 -5.37 -13.02
C ARG A 92 0.21 -4.10 -13.50
N ARG A 93 -0.45 -2.94 -13.37
CA ARG A 93 0.15 -1.64 -13.70
C ARG A 93 1.34 -1.31 -12.80
N LEU A 94 1.24 -1.58 -11.49
CA LEU A 94 2.35 -1.40 -10.55
C LEU A 94 3.54 -2.33 -10.88
N MET A 95 3.28 -3.58 -11.30
CA MET A 95 4.31 -4.52 -11.76
C MET A 95 5.00 -4.04 -13.05
N ALA A 96 4.27 -3.39 -13.95
CA ALA A 96 4.86 -2.80 -15.15
C ALA A 96 5.82 -1.65 -14.83
N GLN A 97 5.57 -0.89 -13.74
CA GLN A 97 6.50 0.14 -13.25
C GLN A 97 7.80 -0.45 -12.67
N VAL A 98 7.84 -1.77 -12.45
CA VAL A 98 8.87 -2.46 -11.68
C VAL A 98 9.99 -3.06 -12.54
N MET A 99 9.89 -3.06 -13.88
CA MET A 99 10.89 -3.61 -14.82
C MET A 99 12.25 -2.88 -14.77
N GLY A 100 12.91 -2.94 -13.61
CA GLY A 100 14.15 -2.28 -13.25
C GLY A 100 14.64 -2.56 -11.81
N LYS A 101 13.84 -2.38 -10.73
CA LYS A 101 14.42 -2.28 -9.36
C LYS A 101 13.62 -2.72 -8.12
N ARG A 102 12.45 -3.38 -8.17
CA ARG A 102 11.76 -3.80 -6.91
C ARG A 102 10.98 -5.09 -7.04
N LYS A 103 11.35 -6.17 -6.34
CA LYS A 103 10.41 -7.31 -6.23
C LYS A 103 9.17 -6.83 -5.47
N PRO A 104 7.96 -7.16 -5.91
CA PRO A 104 6.84 -7.15 -4.99
C PRO A 104 7.22 -8.16 -3.92
N HIS A 105 7.24 -7.76 -2.65
CA HIS A 105 6.78 -8.75 -1.70
C HIS A 105 5.37 -9.09 -2.15
N SER A 106 5.08 -10.40 -2.22
CA SER A 106 3.81 -10.99 -2.60
C SER A 106 2.66 -10.00 -2.37
N VAL A 107 1.90 -9.56 -3.35
CA VAL A 107 1.56 -10.32 -4.55
C VAL A 107 0.71 -11.52 -4.18
#